data_AF-A0A9C6TNL7-F1
#
_entry.id   AF-A0A9C6TNL7-F1
#
_cell.length_a   1.000
_cell.length_b   1.000
_cell.length_c   1.000
_cell.angle_alpha   90.00
_cell.angle_beta   90.00
_cell.angle_gamma   90.00
#
_symmetry.space_group_name_H-M   'P 1'
#
loop_
_entity.id
_entity.type
_entity.pdbx_description
1 polymer ?
#
loop_
_entity_poly.entity_id
_entity_poly.type
_entity_poly.pdbx_seq_one_letter_code
_entity_poly.pdbx_strand_id
1 'polypeptide(L)'
;MVLSRLVWCRWPPRCPGRWPLDDEYRGQGVPLSGDALVGVPPLYSPCMFRALPLPCKMAPQLQREFEALCALSAQYAAGASSRAGHLPQNACKNRYCNIIPFDRTRVRLSGGTDDDIANYTNASYVAGYSGSTEYIASQGPKEGTTKDFWFMVYEQNVRLIIMLTKLVEDGKTKCHQYYPELGDRYMWGDLAVECSVQNDLPTYTLRTLAMHKGSEQRLVHHLHFLDWPDFGCPASSVHVLQFCRTVRRHALLFPGLMVVHCSAGVGRTGTLIAVDILLQRLKAKKKIDIFGVVMKLREQRPFMVQCQQQYIFIYKCLKAAFDDPNVTTYKASCTFPVNANMHLQNGLQMVKKSILSSWKK
;
A
#
# COMPACT_ATOMS: atom_id res chain seq x y z
N MET A 1 37.90 2.33 25.86
CA MET A 1 36.57 2.28 26.52
C MET A 1 35.93 3.66 26.47
N VAL A 2 35.12 3.95 25.44
CA VAL A 2 34.04 4.96 25.52
C VAL A 2 32.95 4.48 24.54
N LEU A 3 31.95 3.77 25.08
CA LEU A 3 30.72 3.39 24.36
C LEU A 3 29.76 4.57 24.43
N SER A 4 29.69 5.40 23.39
CA SER A 4 28.70 6.47 23.28
C SER A 4 27.40 5.94 22.69
N ARG A 5 26.47 5.60 23.59
CA ARG A 5 25.00 5.68 23.50
C ARG A 5 24.40 5.67 22.08
N LEU A 6 24.02 4.47 21.62
CA LEU A 6 22.97 4.28 20.63
C LEU A 6 21.66 4.86 21.17
N VAL A 7 21.21 5.96 20.55
CA VAL A 7 19.85 6.48 20.72
C VAL A 7 18.92 5.47 20.06
N TRP A 8 18.28 4.64 20.87
CA TRP A 8 17.17 3.81 20.45
C TRP A 8 16.02 4.75 20.07
N CYS A 9 15.79 4.95 18.77
CA CYS A 9 14.51 5.44 18.29
C CYS A 9 13.44 4.48 18.79
N ARG A 10 12.66 4.94 19.78
CA ARG A 10 11.46 4.24 20.25
C ARG A 10 10.56 4.07 19.02
N TRP A 11 10.40 2.82 18.60
CA TRP A 11 9.30 2.41 17.74
C TRP A 11 7.99 2.96 18.33
N PRO A 12 7.01 3.38 17.50
CA PRO A 12 5.73 3.81 18.03
C PRO A 12 5.14 2.69 18.90
N PRO A 13 4.32 3.03 19.91
CA PRO A 13 3.75 2.04 20.81
C PRO A 13 3.08 0.94 19.98
N ARG A 14 3.42 -0.32 20.29
CA ARG A 14 2.72 -1.49 19.75
C ARG A 14 1.23 -1.20 19.85
N CYS A 15 0.52 -1.10 18.73
CA CYS A 15 -0.93 -1.08 18.76
C CYS A 15 -1.40 -2.30 19.58
N PRO A 16 -2.27 -2.13 20.58
CA PRO A 16 -2.80 -3.26 21.33
C PRO A 16 -3.69 -4.07 20.38
N GLY A 17 -3.38 -5.36 20.24
CA GLY A 17 -4.15 -6.29 19.44
C GLY A 17 -3.28 -7.14 18.54
N ARG A 18 -2.99 -8.36 18.98
CA ARG A 18 -2.69 -9.46 18.07
C ARG A 18 -4.01 -9.75 17.36
N TRP A 19 -4.13 -9.44 16.06
CA TRP A 19 -5.39 -9.58 15.31
C TRP A 19 -5.46 -10.97 14.67
N PRO A 20 -6.35 -11.87 15.09
CA PRO A 20 -6.58 -13.09 14.36
C PRO A 20 -7.40 -12.72 13.11
N LEU A 21 -6.73 -12.75 11.96
CA LEU A 21 -7.39 -12.94 10.66
C LEU A 21 -7.84 -14.42 10.49
N ASP A 22 -7.76 -15.23 11.55
CA ASP A 22 -8.36 -16.56 11.64
C ASP A 22 -9.89 -16.47 11.75
N ASP A 23 -10.56 -17.63 11.70
CA ASP A 23 -12.02 -17.81 11.63
C ASP A 23 -12.85 -17.06 12.70
N GLU A 24 -12.21 -16.44 13.70
CA GLU A 24 -12.81 -15.76 14.84
C GLU A 24 -13.44 -14.39 14.56
N TYR A 25 -13.07 -13.68 13.48
CA TYR A 25 -13.60 -12.31 13.28
C TYR A 25 -15.10 -12.25 13.00
N ARG A 26 -15.68 -13.28 12.37
CA ARG A 26 -17.15 -13.34 12.19
C ARG A 26 -17.92 -13.42 13.51
N GLY A 27 -17.26 -13.74 14.62
CA GLY A 27 -17.86 -13.86 15.96
C GLY A 27 -17.68 -12.65 16.89
N GLN A 28 -16.97 -11.59 16.47
CA GLN A 28 -16.63 -10.45 17.35
C GLN A 28 -17.04 -9.07 16.81
N GLY A 29 -17.73 -9.01 15.67
CA GLY A 29 -18.25 -7.78 15.08
C GLY A 29 -19.66 -7.43 15.54
N VAL A 30 -19.97 -6.13 15.56
CA VAL A 30 -21.28 -5.47 15.86
C VAL A 30 -22.48 -6.40 15.58
N PRO A 31 -23.44 -6.56 16.51
CA PRO A 31 -24.61 -7.40 16.28
C PRO A 31 -25.37 -6.87 15.07
N LEU A 32 -25.26 -7.58 13.95
CA LEU A 32 -25.98 -7.27 12.72
C LEU A 32 -27.42 -7.76 12.87
N SER A 33 -28.38 -6.83 12.80
CA SER A 33 -29.80 -7.19 12.70
C SER A 33 -30.12 -7.80 11.33
N GLY A 34 -31.20 -8.58 11.27
CA GLY A 34 -31.51 -9.66 10.33
C GLY A 34 -31.40 -9.43 8.82
N ASP A 35 -31.25 -8.19 8.34
CA ASP A 35 -31.13 -7.89 6.91
C ASP A 35 -29.69 -7.63 6.43
N ALA A 36 -28.77 -7.25 7.33
CA ALA A 36 -27.40 -6.89 6.97
C ALA A 36 -26.47 -8.10 6.65
N LEU A 37 -26.95 -9.32 6.91
CA LEU A 37 -26.26 -10.56 6.52
C LEU A 37 -26.60 -11.02 5.09
N VAL A 38 -27.64 -10.45 4.48
CA VAL A 38 -28.04 -10.77 3.11
C VAL A 38 -26.93 -10.29 2.16
N GLY A 39 -26.25 -11.24 1.51
CA GLY A 39 -25.13 -10.95 0.60
C GLY A 39 -23.75 -11.12 1.22
N VAL A 40 -23.61 -11.46 2.51
CA VAL A 40 -22.30 -11.85 3.05
C VAL A 40 -21.98 -13.30 2.59
N PRO A 41 -20.90 -13.54 1.83
CA PRO A 41 -20.58 -14.88 1.35
C PRO A 41 -20.09 -15.80 2.48
N PRO A 42 -20.08 -17.13 2.32
CA PRO A 42 -19.39 -18.03 3.25
C PRO A 42 -17.86 -17.88 3.18
N LEU A 43 -17.16 -18.45 4.17
CA LEU A 43 -15.71 -18.65 4.08
C LEU A 43 -15.42 -19.84 3.17
N TYR A 44 -14.54 -19.65 2.19
CA TYR A 44 -14.19 -20.72 1.26
C TYR A 44 -12.88 -21.41 1.68
N SER A 45 -12.85 -22.74 1.73
CA SER A 45 -11.57 -23.45 1.68
C SER A 45 -10.92 -23.23 0.30
N PRO A 46 -9.60 -23.43 0.15
CA PRO A 46 -8.96 -23.31 -1.16
C PRO A 46 -9.58 -24.18 -2.25
N CYS A 47 -9.98 -25.42 -1.93
CA CYS A 47 -10.64 -26.30 -2.88
C CYS A 47 -12.05 -25.81 -3.26
N MET A 48 -12.84 -25.34 -2.29
CA MET A 48 -14.17 -24.77 -2.55
C MET A 48 -14.09 -23.52 -3.42
N PHE A 49 -13.15 -22.62 -3.12
CA PHE A 49 -12.96 -21.40 -3.91
C PHE A 49 -12.54 -21.72 -5.35
N ARG A 50 -11.60 -22.68 -5.52
CA ARG A 50 -11.18 -23.13 -6.84
C ARG A 50 -12.34 -23.68 -7.66
N ALA A 51 -13.30 -24.37 -7.02
CA ALA A 51 -14.48 -24.93 -7.66
C ALA A 51 -15.58 -23.91 -8.01
N LEU A 52 -15.53 -22.67 -7.50
CA LEU A 52 -16.52 -21.64 -7.84
C LEU A 52 -16.63 -21.41 -9.36
N PRO A 53 -17.78 -20.93 -9.89
CA PRO A 53 -17.85 -20.50 -11.28
C PRO A 53 -16.86 -19.36 -11.57
N LEU A 54 -16.60 -19.12 -12.86
CA LEU A 54 -15.81 -17.95 -13.26
C LEU A 54 -16.54 -16.65 -12.82
N PRO A 55 -15.82 -15.58 -12.44
CA PRO A 55 -16.45 -14.38 -11.91
C PRO A 55 -17.48 -13.74 -12.84
N CYS A 56 -17.33 -13.87 -14.16
CA CYS A 56 -18.34 -13.41 -15.14
C CYS A 56 -19.69 -14.14 -15.00
N LYS A 57 -19.69 -15.40 -14.59
CA LYS A 57 -20.91 -16.20 -14.34
C LYS A 57 -21.51 -15.94 -12.95
N MET A 58 -20.78 -15.28 -12.06
CA MET A 58 -21.21 -14.96 -10.71
C MET A 58 -21.63 -13.49 -10.54
N ALA A 59 -21.70 -12.71 -11.62
CA ALA A 59 -21.86 -11.25 -11.56
C ALA A 59 -23.03 -10.78 -10.66
N PRO A 60 -24.24 -11.36 -10.72
CA PRO A 60 -25.34 -10.94 -9.83
C PRO A 60 -25.11 -11.24 -8.35
N GLN A 61 -24.45 -12.37 -8.04
CA GLN A 61 -24.09 -12.69 -6.65
C GLN A 61 -23.03 -11.73 -6.14
N LEU A 62 -21.95 -11.53 -6.91
CA LEU A 62 -20.85 -10.63 -6.54
C LEU A 62 -21.30 -9.17 -6.44
N GLN A 63 -22.36 -8.79 -7.17
CA GLN A 63 -23.03 -7.51 -7.00
C GLN A 63 -23.63 -7.38 -5.60
N ARG A 64 -24.47 -8.32 -5.19
CA ARG A 64 -25.10 -8.33 -3.85
C ARG A 64 -24.05 -8.35 -2.74
N GLU A 65 -22.97 -9.12 -2.92
CA GLU A 65 -21.84 -9.12 -1.97
C GLU A 65 -21.21 -7.73 -1.83
N PHE A 66 -20.97 -7.04 -2.95
CA PHE A 66 -20.38 -5.70 -2.92
C PHE A 66 -21.35 -4.63 -2.38
N GLU A 67 -22.65 -4.76 -2.65
CA GLU A 67 -23.69 -3.89 -2.08
C GLU A 67 -23.77 -4.05 -0.55
N ALA A 68 -23.74 -5.28 -0.04
CA ALA A 68 -23.68 -5.57 1.39
C ALA A 68 -22.39 -5.00 2.02
N LEU A 69 -21.25 -5.15 1.35
CA LEU A 69 -19.97 -4.56 1.76
C LEU A 69 -20.08 -3.03 1.89
N CYS A 70 -20.71 -2.37 0.92
CA CYS A 70 -20.95 -0.93 0.94
C CYS A 70 -21.84 -0.52 2.11
N ALA A 71 -22.98 -1.18 2.32
CA ALA A 71 -23.89 -0.91 3.42
C ALA A 71 -23.21 -1.05 4.79
N LEU A 72 -22.53 -2.17 5.01
CA LEU A 72 -21.83 -2.45 6.27
C LEU A 72 -20.69 -1.47 6.53
N SER A 73 -19.89 -1.17 5.49
CA SER A 73 -18.79 -0.20 5.63
C SER A 73 -19.27 1.23 5.87
N ALA A 74 -20.45 1.60 5.35
CA ALA A 74 -21.07 2.90 5.59
C ALA A 74 -21.55 3.04 7.05
N GLN A 75 -22.19 2.00 7.59
CA GLN A 75 -22.56 1.95 9.01
C GLN A 75 -21.33 2.08 9.92
N TYR A 76 -20.26 1.36 9.60
CA TYR A 76 -18.99 1.48 10.31
C TYR A 76 -18.42 2.90 10.24
N ALA A 77 -18.37 3.48 9.03
CA ALA A 77 -17.82 4.81 8.80
C ALA A 77 -18.61 5.92 9.52
N ALA A 78 -19.93 5.77 9.67
CA ALA A 78 -20.77 6.73 10.40
C ALA A 78 -20.38 6.87 11.87
N GLY A 79 -19.83 5.81 12.48
CA GLY A 79 -19.31 5.84 13.86
C GLY A 79 -17.83 6.23 13.99
N ALA A 80 -17.12 6.45 12.88
CA ALA A 80 -15.69 6.71 12.88
C ALA A 80 -15.36 8.19 12.65
N SER A 81 -14.56 8.79 13.53
CA SER A 81 -14.13 10.19 13.39
C SER A 81 -13.15 10.38 12.22
N SER A 82 -13.31 11.48 11.48
CA SER A 82 -12.39 11.98 10.42
C SER A 82 -12.16 13.50 10.54
N ARG A 83 -12.25 14.02 11.76
CA ARG A 83 -12.27 15.45 12.09
C ARG A 83 -11.07 16.19 11.53
N ALA A 84 -9.86 15.65 11.68
CA ALA A 84 -8.64 16.34 11.26
C ALA A 84 -8.65 16.64 9.76
N GLY A 85 -9.13 15.71 8.94
CA GLY A 85 -9.19 15.90 7.50
C GLY A 85 -10.34 16.77 7.00
N HIS A 86 -11.34 17.04 7.85
CA HIS A 86 -12.44 17.97 7.57
C HIS A 86 -12.15 19.41 8.03
N LEU A 87 -11.03 19.67 8.70
CA LEU A 87 -10.63 21.04 9.04
C LEU A 87 -10.45 21.88 7.76
N PRO A 88 -10.98 23.12 7.70
CA PRO A 88 -10.88 23.98 6.53
C PRO A 88 -9.44 24.16 6.02
N GLN A 89 -8.48 24.25 6.93
CA GLN A 89 -7.05 24.41 6.63
C GLN A 89 -6.44 23.17 5.96
N ASN A 90 -7.02 21.99 6.19
CA ASN A 90 -6.58 20.74 5.58
C ASN A 90 -7.31 20.43 4.26
N ALA A 91 -8.35 21.19 3.89
CA ALA A 91 -9.09 20.97 2.65
C ALA A 91 -8.18 21.02 1.41
N CYS A 92 -7.20 21.93 1.40
CA CYS A 92 -6.22 22.04 0.32
C CYS A 92 -5.21 20.86 0.29
N LYS A 93 -5.05 20.11 1.38
CA LYS A 93 -4.21 18.91 1.45
C LYS A 93 -4.92 17.66 0.90
N ASN A 94 -6.23 17.69 0.76
CA ASN A 94 -7.02 16.61 0.19
C ASN A 94 -7.11 16.71 -1.33
N ARG A 95 -6.89 15.60 -2.04
CA ARG A 95 -7.14 15.53 -3.48
C ARG A 95 -8.64 15.44 -3.79
N TYR A 96 -9.39 14.75 -2.94
CA TYR A 96 -10.83 14.59 -3.04
C TYR A 96 -11.46 14.86 -1.67
N CYS A 97 -12.45 15.75 -1.62
CA CYS A 97 -13.11 16.15 -0.36
C CYS A 97 -13.92 15.02 0.29
N ASN A 98 -14.32 14.00 -0.49
CA ASN A 98 -15.06 12.84 -0.01
C ASN A 98 -14.16 11.64 0.35
N ILE A 99 -12.84 11.75 0.22
CA ILE A 99 -11.89 10.67 0.56
C ILE A 99 -10.98 11.15 1.68
N ILE A 100 -11.48 11.06 2.90
CA ILE A 100 -10.80 11.54 4.12
C ILE A 100 -10.40 10.33 4.98
N PRO A 101 -9.16 10.27 5.52
CA PRO A 101 -8.75 9.19 6.42
C PRO A 101 -9.45 9.31 7.79
N PHE A 102 -9.76 8.17 8.41
CA PHE A 102 -10.21 8.15 9.80
C PHE A 102 -9.11 8.63 10.75
N ASP A 103 -9.49 9.39 11.78
CA ASP A 103 -8.55 9.94 12.77
C ASP A 103 -7.80 8.85 13.54
N ARG A 104 -8.46 7.70 13.76
CA ARG A 104 -7.87 6.58 14.51
C ARG A 104 -6.69 5.91 13.79
N THR A 105 -6.68 5.95 12.46
CA THR A 105 -5.72 5.23 11.62
C THR A 105 -4.92 6.16 10.73
N ARG A 106 -5.20 7.48 10.72
CA ARG A 106 -4.43 8.43 9.91
C ARG A 106 -2.97 8.45 10.32
N VAL A 107 -2.10 8.63 9.35
CA VAL A 107 -0.69 8.92 9.62
C VAL A 107 -0.58 10.34 10.16
N ARG A 108 0.21 10.52 11.23
CA ARG A 108 0.48 11.82 11.85
C ARG A 108 1.94 12.17 11.63
N LEU A 109 2.21 13.36 11.11
CA LEU A 109 3.57 13.88 10.99
C LEU A 109 4.06 14.40 12.35
N SER A 110 5.34 14.20 12.63
CA SER A 110 5.96 14.35 13.94
C SER A 110 6.36 15.81 14.26
N GLY A 111 5.80 16.79 13.56
CA GLY A 111 6.17 18.22 13.58
C GLY A 111 6.02 18.96 14.91
N GLY A 112 5.99 18.24 16.04
CA GLY A 112 6.16 18.77 17.39
C GLY A 112 4.89 19.34 18.02
N THR A 113 3.76 19.34 17.32
CA THR A 113 2.50 19.90 17.80
C THR A 113 1.38 18.86 17.71
N ASP A 114 0.55 18.76 18.75
CA ASP A 114 -0.72 18.02 18.71
C ASP A 114 -1.79 18.71 17.82
N ASP A 115 -1.39 19.75 17.08
CA ASP A 115 -2.21 20.43 16.09
C ASP A 115 -2.51 19.54 14.88
N ASP A 116 -3.81 19.26 14.70
CA ASP A 116 -4.36 18.50 13.58
C ASP A 116 -4.13 19.16 12.23
N ILE A 117 -3.73 20.44 12.14
CA ILE A 117 -3.39 21.10 10.87
C ILE A 117 -1.95 20.78 10.47
N ALA A 118 -1.01 21.01 11.39
CA ALA A 118 0.42 20.78 11.16
C ALA A 118 0.77 19.29 10.93
N ASN A 119 0.11 18.38 11.66
CA ASN A 119 0.44 16.94 11.60
C ASN A 119 -0.35 16.16 10.53
N TYR A 120 -1.16 16.82 9.69
CA TYR A 120 -2.07 16.15 8.76
C TYR A 120 -1.41 15.75 7.45
N THR A 121 -1.66 14.49 7.06
CA THR A 121 -1.48 13.97 5.72
C THR A 121 -2.67 13.06 5.37
N ASN A 122 -3.09 13.03 4.11
CA ASN A 122 -4.14 12.13 3.66
C ASN A 122 -3.56 10.72 3.41
N ALA A 123 -3.34 10.01 4.51
CA ALA A 123 -2.83 8.65 4.53
C ALA A 123 -3.33 7.90 5.76
N SER A 124 -3.47 6.58 5.64
CA SER A 124 -3.91 5.69 6.73
C SER A 124 -2.94 4.52 6.88
N TYR A 125 -2.61 4.16 8.12
CA TYR A 125 -2.00 2.87 8.41
C TYR A 125 -2.97 1.74 8.09
N VAL A 126 -2.46 0.71 7.42
CA VAL A 126 -3.23 -0.45 7.00
C VAL A 126 -2.49 -1.74 7.39
N ALA A 127 -3.22 -2.65 8.00
CA ALA A 127 -2.73 -3.95 8.42
C ALA A 127 -2.51 -4.88 7.23
N GLY A 128 -1.49 -5.72 7.33
CA GLY A 128 -1.18 -6.76 6.36
C GLY A 128 -1.70 -8.13 6.75
N TYR A 129 -1.13 -9.17 6.12
CA TYR A 129 -1.58 -10.56 6.32
C TYR A 129 -1.43 -11.05 7.77
N SER A 130 -0.38 -10.63 8.47
CA SER A 130 -0.14 -10.96 9.87
C SER A 130 -1.05 -10.22 10.86
N GLY A 131 -1.87 -9.27 10.37
CA GLY A 131 -2.67 -8.38 11.22
C GLY A 131 -1.88 -7.20 11.82
N SER A 132 -0.55 -7.16 11.67
CA SER A 132 0.25 -5.98 12.01
C SER A 132 0.21 -4.94 10.90
N THR A 133 0.39 -3.66 11.25
CA THR A 133 0.59 -2.59 10.27
C THR A 133 1.74 -2.94 9.35
N GLU A 134 1.45 -2.99 8.05
CA GLU A 134 2.41 -3.35 7.00
C GLU A 134 2.39 -2.29 5.88
N TYR A 135 1.26 -1.61 5.72
CA TYR A 135 1.01 -0.66 4.65
C TYR A 135 0.68 0.73 5.19
N ILE A 136 0.97 1.74 4.38
CA ILE A 136 0.38 3.07 4.43
C ILE A 136 -0.37 3.28 3.12
N ALA A 137 -1.70 3.38 3.19
CA ALA A 137 -2.53 3.71 2.04
C ALA A 137 -2.69 5.23 1.96
N SER A 138 -2.21 5.85 0.87
CA SER A 138 -2.20 7.32 0.71
C SER A 138 -2.77 7.75 -0.64
N GLN A 139 -3.23 9.00 -0.73
CA GLN A 139 -3.56 9.63 -2.01
C GLN A 139 -2.29 9.84 -2.86
N GLY A 140 -2.47 9.99 -4.18
CA GLY A 140 -1.40 10.47 -5.05
C GLY A 140 -1.01 11.90 -4.65
N PRO A 141 0.26 12.17 -4.32
CA PRO A 141 0.69 13.48 -3.86
C PRO A 141 0.23 14.60 -4.78
N LYS A 142 -0.21 15.72 -4.18
CA LYS A 142 -0.41 16.99 -4.86
C LYS A 142 0.90 17.77 -4.81
N GLU A 143 1.04 18.77 -5.66
CA GLU A 143 2.17 19.70 -5.60
C GLU A 143 2.36 20.26 -4.19
N GLY A 144 1.31 20.88 -3.63
CA GLY A 144 1.32 21.43 -2.28
C GLY A 144 1.42 20.42 -1.12
N THR A 145 1.41 19.10 -1.39
CA THR A 145 1.55 18.06 -0.35
C THR A 145 2.78 17.17 -0.55
N THR A 146 3.66 17.51 -1.49
CA THR A 146 4.83 16.67 -1.80
C THR A 146 5.83 16.65 -0.65
N LYS A 147 6.03 17.79 0.03
CA LYS A 147 6.82 17.87 1.26
C LYS A 147 6.26 16.92 2.34
N ASP A 148 4.97 17.03 2.65
CA ASP A 148 4.30 16.20 3.66
C ASP A 148 4.43 14.70 3.36
N PHE A 149 4.33 14.33 2.08
CA PHE A 149 4.52 12.94 1.63
C PHE A 149 5.94 12.42 1.91
N TRP A 150 6.98 13.18 1.59
CA TRP A 150 8.36 12.74 1.84
C TRP A 150 8.75 12.75 3.31
N PHE A 151 8.24 13.71 4.09
CA PHE A 151 8.39 13.67 5.55
C PHE A 151 7.69 12.43 6.14
N MET A 152 6.51 12.06 5.63
CA MET A 152 5.85 10.80 6.01
C MET A 152 6.71 9.58 5.66
N VAL A 153 7.25 9.50 4.44
CA VAL A 153 8.14 8.40 4.00
C VAL A 153 9.37 8.29 4.92
N TYR A 154 9.98 9.43 5.26
CA TYR A 154 11.13 9.50 6.16
C TYR A 154 10.78 9.08 7.59
N GLU A 155 9.80 9.73 8.21
CA GLU A 155 9.46 9.51 9.62
C GLU A 155 8.94 8.09 9.87
N GLN A 156 8.17 7.54 8.93
CA GLN A 156 7.61 6.19 9.03
C GLN A 156 8.58 5.10 8.58
N ASN A 157 9.83 5.46 8.27
CA ASN A 157 10.88 4.55 7.84
C ASN A 157 10.44 3.63 6.70
N VAL A 158 9.75 4.21 5.72
CA VAL A 158 9.22 3.50 4.55
C VAL A 158 10.40 3.03 3.69
N ARG A 159 10.30 1.78 3.20
CA ARG A 159 11.34 1.17 2.34
C ARG A 159 10.89 0.95 0.91
N LEU A 160 9.58 0.91 0.69
CA LEU A 160 8.99 0.65 -0.62
C LEU A 160 7.78 1.56 -0.84
N ILE A 161 7.74 2.20 -2.00
CA ILE A 161 6.60 2.98 -2.48
C ILE A 161 6.03 2.27 -3.70
N ILE A 162 4.72 2.09 -3.72
CA ILE A 162 3.98 1.42 -4.79
C ILE A 162 2.98 2.42 -5.38
N MET A 163 3.25 2.86 -6.60
CA MET A 163 2.45 3.82 -7.35
C MET A 163 1.62 3.08 -8.40
N LEU A 164 0.29 3.25 -8.34
CA LEU A 164 -0.68 2.49 -9.16
C LEU A 164 -1.46 3.38 -10.15
N THR A 165 -0.91 4.53 -10.54
CA THR A 165 -1.57 5.49 -11.44
C THR A 165 -0.53 6.23 -12.27
N LYS A 166 -0.88 6.61 -13.49
CA LYS A 166 -0.09 7.57 -14.25
C LYS A 166 -0.24 8.97 -13.62
N LEU A 167 0.62 9.90 -13.99
CA LEU A 167 0.52 11.29 -13.50
C LEU A 167 -0.79 11.95 -13.97
N VAL A 168 -1.11 11.72 -15.25
CA VAL A 168 -2.31 12.20 -15.94
C VAL A 168 -3.00 11.01 -16.60
N GLU A 169 -4.31 10.96 -16.49
CA GLU A 169 -5.20 9.92 -17.01
C GLU A 169 -6.49 10.61 -17.50
N ASP A 170 -6.89 10.35 -18.74
CA ASP A 170 -8.00 11.05 -19.45
C ASP A 170 -7.96 12.59 -19.28
N GLY A 171 -6.77 13.19 -19.44
CA GLY A 171 -6.56 14.64 -19.30
C GLY A 171 -6.68 15.18 -17.87
N LYS A 172 -6.86 14.31 -16.86
CA LYS A 172 -6.99 14.70 -15.45
C LYS A 172 -5.75 14.30 -14.65
N THR A 173 -5.20 15.25 -13.89
CA THR A 173 -4.09 14.97 -12.97
C THR A 173 -4.51 14.04 -11.84
N LYS A 174 -3.95 12.82 -11.82
CA LYS A 174 -4.15 11.82 -10.78
C LYS A 174 -3.07 11.88 -9.71
N CYS A 175 -1.84 12.25 -10.09
CA CYS A 175 -0.71 12.35 -9.19
C CYS A 175 0.25 13.42 -9.69
N HIS A 176 0.77 14.27 -8.80
CA HIS A 176 1.89 15.14 -9.12
C HIS A 176 3.18 14.30 -9.15
N GLN A 177 4.16 14.72 -9.95
CA GLN A 177 5.48 14.07 -9.99
C GLN A 177 6.27 14.47 -8.75
N TYR A 178 6.04 13.74 -7.65
CA TYR A 178 6.66 14.00 -6.36
C TYR A 178 8.08 13.45 -6.25
N TYR A 179 8.55 12.69 -7.23
CA TYR A 179 9.86 12.04 -7.24
C TYR A 179 10.76 12.67 -8.32
N PRO A 180 12.09 12.69 -8.09
CA PRO A 180 13.05 13.15 -9.09
C PRO A 180 13.17 12.17 -10.25
N GLU A 181 13.49 12.69 -11.44
CA GLU A 181 13.89 11.87 -12.58
C GLU A 181 15.31 11.32 -12.38
N LEU A 182 15.73 10.36 -13.20
CA LEU A 182 17.05 9.74 -13.07
C LEU A 182 18.15 10.81 -13.19
N GLY A 183 19.00 10.91 -12.15
CA GLY A 183 20.06 11.92 -12.08
C GLY A 183 19.65 13.23 -11.39
N ASP A 184 18.35 13.46 -11.20
CA ASP A 184 17.86 14.65 -10.51
C ASP A 184 17.83 14.47 -9.00
N ARG A 185 17.82 15.62 -8.31
CA ARG A 185 17.70 15.72 -6.86
C ARG A 185 16.70 16.80 -6.47
N TYR A 186 15.69 16.41 -5.70
CA TYR A 186 14.69 17.33 -5.15
C TYR A 186 14.94 17.57 -3.66
N MET A 187 14.60 18.76 -3.18
CA MET A 187 14.85 19.21 -1.81
C MET A 187 13.55 19.73 -1.18
N TRP A 188 13.25 19.25 0.03
CA TRP A 188 12.15 19.74 0.86
C TRP A 188 12.65 20.06 2.27
N GLY A 189 13.05 21.31 2.49
CA GLY A 189 13.72 21.70 3.74
C GLY A 189 15.07 21.00 3.87
N ASP A 190 15.26 20.25 4.95
CA ASP A 190 16.47 19.49 5.25
C ASP A 190 16.46 18.06 4.67
N LEU A 191 15.38 17.66 4.00
CA LEU A 191 15.23 16.37 3.36
C LEU A 191 15.50 16.45 1.85
N ALA A 192 16.48 15.68 1.38
CA ALA A 192 16.80 15.56 -0.04
C ALA A 192 16.42 14.18 -0.56
N VAL A 193 15.96 14.09 -1.81
CA VAL A 193 15.74 12.82 -2.50
C VAL A 193 16.33 12.89 -3.89
N GLU A 194 17.12 11.89 -4.27
CA GLU A 194 17.70 11.75 -5.60
C GLU A 194 17.31 10.40 -6.22
N CYS A 195 17.12 10.37 -7.54
CA CYS A 195 16.91 9.11 -8.25
C CYS A 195 18.26 8.57 -8.73
N SER A 196 18.73 7.51 -8.06
CA SER A 196 20.04 6.91 -8.34
C SER A 196 20.01 5.86 -9.46
N VAL A 197 18.88 5.15 -9.60
CA VAL A 197 18.70 4.07 -10.56
C VAL A 197 17.25 4.06 -11.04
N GLN A 198 17.06 3.86 -12.34
CA GLN A 198 15.74 3.63 -12.96
C GLN A 198 15.81 2.45 -13.93
N ASN A 199 14.84 1.55 -13.82
CA ASN A 199 14.66 0.41 -14.70
C ASN A 199 13.22 0.41 -15.21
N ASP A 200 13.04 0.71 -16.49
CA ASP A 200 11.75 0.66 -17.15
C ASP A 200 11.48 -0.76 -17.68
N LEU A 201 10.41 -1.37 -17.17
CA LEU A 201 9.96 -2.71 -17.56
C LEU A 201 8.58 -2.60 -18.24
N PRO A 202 8.14 -3.61 -19.00
CA PRO A 202 6.93 -3.50 -19.82
C PRO A 202 5.67 -3.08 -19.06
N THR A 203 5.51 -3.52 -17.80
CA THR A 203 4.30 -3.26 -17.00
C THR A 203 4.53 -2.34 -15.81
N TYR A 204 5.78 -2.01 -15.49
CA TYR A 204 6.11 -1.13 -14.37
C TYR A 204 7.51 -0.50 -14.50
N THR A 205 7.73 0.64 -13.86
CA THR A 205 9.07 1.21 -13.66
C THR A 205 9.54 0.97 -12.24
N LEU A 206 10.79 0.53 -12.06
CA LEU A 206 11.45 0.47 -10.75
C LEU A 206 12.46 1.60 -10.63
N ARG A 207 12.36 2.40 -9.58
CA ARG A 207 13.37 3.40 -9.19
C ARG A 207 14.00 3.06 -7.86
N THR A 208 15.27 3.39 -7.70
CA THR A 208 15.95 3.42 -6.39
C THR A 208 16.20 4.88 -6.02
N LEU A 209 15.46 5.35 -5.02
CA LEU A 209 15.49 6.72 -4.55
C LEU A 209 16.36 6.78 -3.29
N ALA A 210 17.41 7.61 -3.30
CA ALA A 210 18.24 7.84 -2.14
C ALA A 210 17.78 9.10 -1.42
N MET A 211 17.33 8.91 -0.18
CA MET A 211 16.82 9.95 0.70
C MET A 211 17.90 10.33 1.71
N HIS A 212 18.20 11.61 1.83
CA HIS A 212 19.25 12.15 2.69
C HIS A 212 18.66 13.19 3.66
N LYS A 213 18.99 13.07 4.95
CA LYS A 213 18.64 14.05 5.97
C LYS A 213 19.80 14.19 6.96
N GLY A 214 20.48 15.34 6.97
CA GLY A 214 21.74 15.50 7.69
C GLY A 214 22.80 14.51 7.17
N SER A 215 23.36 13.69 8.06
CA SER A 215 24.30 12.62 7.70
C SER A 215 23.64 11.27 7.40
N GLU A 216 22.31 11.16 7.60
CA GLU A 216 21.60 9.90 7.39
C GLU A 216 21.19 9.74 5.93
N GLN A 217 21.53 8.59 5.35
CA GLN A 217 21.10 8.17 4.02
C GLN A 217 20.24 6.91 4.11
N ARG A 218 19.09 6.90 3.41
CA ARG A 218 18.18 5.75 3.31
C ARG A 218 17.81 5.51 1.85
N LEU A 219 17.81 4.25 1.44
CA LEU A 219 17.28 3.85 0.14
C LEU A 219 15.79 3.53 0.24
N VAL A 220 15.02 4.02 -0.73
CA VAL A 220 13.61 3.75 -0.91
C VAL A 220 13.41 3.21 -2.33
N HIS A 221 12.85 2.02 -2.44
CA HIS A 221 12.47 1.48 -3.74
C HIS A 221 11.11 2.04 -4.14
N HIS A 222 10.96 2.44 -5.40
CA HIS A 222 9.71 2.99 -5.91
C HIS A 222 9.27 2.18 -7.14
N LEU A 223 8.19 1.41 -6.98
CA LEU A 223 7.58 0.58 -8.01
C LEU A 223 6.35 1.29 -8.58
N HIS A 224 6.40 1.67 -9.84
CA HIS A 224 5.32 2.35 -10.55
C HIS A 224 4.66 1.42 -11.54
N PHE A 225 3.51 0.86 -11.20
CA PHE A 225 2.74 0.00 -12.10
C PHE A 225 2.02 0.84 -13.16
N LEU A 226 2.27 0.53 -14.43
CA LEU A 226 1.83 1.33 -15.60
C LEU A 226 0.65 0.72 -16.34
N ASP A 227 0.37 -0.57 -16.12
CA ASP A 227 -0.66 -1.33 -16.84
C ASP A 227 -2.04 -1.30 -16.14
N TRP A 228 -2.29 -0.29 -15.29
CA TRP A 228 -3.61 -0.05 -14.73
C TRP A 228 -4.35 1.01 -15.55
N PRO A 229 -5.50 0.66 -16.19
CA PRO A 229 -6.24 1.61 -17.01
C PRO A 229 -6.97 2.67 -16.19
N ASP A 230 -7.24 3.79 -16.84
CA ASP A 230 -7.88 4.97 -16.28
C ASP A 230 -9.28 4.64 -15.74
N PHE A 231 -10.04 3.80 -16.45
CA PHE A 231 -11.31 3.22 -16.01
C PHE A 231 -11.22 1.70 -15.83
N GLY A 232 -11.84 1.21 -14.74
CA GLY A 232 -11.99 -0.22 -14.48
C GLY A 232 -10.75 -0.87 -13.85
N CYS A 233 -10.37 -2.04 -14.38
CA CYS A 233 -9.32 -2.91 -13.85
C CYS A 233 -8.38 -3.35 -14.97
N PRO A 234 -7.14 -3.76 -14.67
CA PRO A 234 -6.23 -4.30 -15.67
C PRO A 234 -6.88 -5.43 -16.45
N ALA A 235 -6.65 -5.48 -17.77
CA ALA A 235 -7.19 -6.53 -18.63
C ALA A 235 -6.64 -7.91 -18.25
N SER A 236 -5.36 -7.94 -17.83
CA SER A 236 -4.64 -9.14 -17.43
C SER A 236 -4.48 -9.21 -15.91
N SER A 237 -5.11 -10.20 -15.27
CA SER A 237 -4.83 -10.53 -13.87
C SER A 237 -3.38 -11.01 -13.67
N VAL A 238 -2.78 -11.61 -14.70
CA VAL A 238 -1.40 -12.13 -14.66
C VAL A 238 -0.38 -11.01 -14.38
N HIS A 239 -0.53 -9.85 -15.01
CA HIS A 239 0.39 -8.72 -14.78
C HIS A 239 0.34 -8.21 -13.34
N VAL A 240 -0.86 -8.14 -12.74
CA VAL A 240 -1.03 -7.78 -11.32
C VAL A 240 -0.42 -8.83 -10.41
N LEU A 241 -0.63 -10.12 -10.70
CA LEU A 241 -0.07 -11.22 -9.93
C LEU A 241 1.47 -11.22 -9.96
N GLN A 242 2.07 -11.01 -11.12
CA GLN A 242 3.52 -10.86 -11.29
C GLN A 242 4.05 -9.62 -10.55
N PHE A 243 3.30 -8.52 -10.57
CA PHE A 243 3.65 -7.31 -9.85
C PHE A 243 3.58 -7.52 -8.32
N CYS A 244 2.53 -8.17 -7.80
CA CYS A 244 2.45 -8.57 -6.38
C CYS A 244 3.65 -9.44 -5.97
N ARG A 245 4.06 -10.39 -6.81
CA ARG A 245 5.26 -11.20 -6.57
C ARG A 245 6.53 -10.34 -6.49
N THR A 246 6.65 -9.33 -7.34
CA THR A 246 7.75 -8.36 -7.32
C THR A 246 7.73 -7.53 -6.03
N VAL A 247 6.57 -6.98 -5.66
CA VAL A 247 6.37 -6.26 -4.39
C VAL A 247 6.82 -7.10 -3.19
N ARG A 248 6.37 -8.35 -3.10
CA ARG A 248 6.78 -9.26 -2.00
C ARG A 248 8.27 -9.55 -1.98
N ARG A 249 8.92 -9.71 -3.13
CA ARG A 249 10.38 -9.89 -3.20
C ARG A 249 11.12 -8.68 -2.63
N HIS A 250 10.70 -7.47 -2.98
CA HIS A 250 11.28 -6.25 -2.40
C HIS A 250 10.99 -6.14 -0.90
N ALA A 251 9.78 -6.43 -0.46
CA ALA A 251 9.42 -6.39 0.97
C ALA A 251 10.25 -7.38 1.82
N LEU A 252 10.63 -8.54 1.26
CA LEU A 252 11.53 -9.48 1.93
C LEU A 252 12.98 -8.99 2.02
N LEU A 253 13.47 -8.30 0.98
CA LEU A 253 14.84 -7.81 0.91
C LEU A 253 15.04 -6.51 1.72
N PHE A 254 13.99 -5.69 1.79
CA PHE A 254 14.01 -4.37 2.41
C PHE A 254 12.86 -4.25 3.40
N PRO A 255 12.96 -4.90 4.59
CA PRO A 255 11.88 -4.93 5.57
C PRO A 255 11.58 -3.52 6.09
N GLY A 256 10.31 -3.16 6.10
CA GLY A 256 9.81 -1.85 6.53
C GLY A 256 8.37 -1.63 6.07
N LEU A 257 7.81 -0.46 6.39
CA LEU A 257 6.48 -0.10 5.91
C LEU A 257 6.50 0.15 4.40
N MET A 258 5.40 -0.19 3.75
CA MET A 258 5.19 0.07 2.33
C MET A 258 4.11 1.13 2.15
N VAL A 259 4.43 2.19 1.41
CA VAL A 259 3.40 3.14 0.95
C VAL A 259 2.78 2.59 -0.32
N VAL A 260 1.45 2.52 -0.37
CA VAL A 260 0.70 2.16 -1.59
C VAL A 260 -0.23 3.32 -1.91
N HIS A 261 -0.12 3.88 -3.11
CA HIS A 261 -0.97 4.97 -3.55
C HIS A 261 -1.44 4.82 -4.99
N CYS A 262 -2.58 5.44 -5.29
CA CYS A 262 -3.07 5.65 -6.64
C CYS A 262 -3.43 7.13 -6.78
N SER A 263 -4.63 7.46 -7.28
CA SER A 263 -5.15 8.84 -7.22
C SER A 263 -5.71 9.18 -5.82
N ALA A 264 -6.81 8.54 -5.43
CA ALA A 264 -7.46 8.76 -4.13
C ALA A 264 -6.87 7.90 -3.00
N GLY A 265 -6.08 6.87 -3.34
CA GLY A 265 -5.53 5.95 -2.36
C GLY A 265 -6.52 4.93 -1.80
N VAL A 266 -7.57 4.57 -2.57
CA VAL A 266 -8.66 3.68 -2.11
C VAL A 266 -8.96 2.52 -3.08
N GLY A 267 -9.25 2.83 -4.36
CA GLY A 267 -9.69 1.81 -5.33
C GLY A 267 -8.58 0.84 -5.73
N ARG A 268 -7.65 1.29 -6.59
CA ARG A 268 -6.49 0.48 -7.03
C ARG A 268 -5.60 0.05 -5.85
N THR A 269 -5.36 0.97 -4.92
CA THR A 269 -4.63 0.75 -3.66
C THR A 269 -5.24 -0.40 -2.86
N GLY A 270 -6.53 -0.34 -2.55
CA GLY A 270 -7.21 -1.39 -1.80
C GLY A 270 -7.28 -2.71 -2.57
N THR A 271 -7.41 -2.65 -3.89
CA THR A 271 -7.42 -3.85 -4.74
C THR A 271 -6.07 -4.58 -4.68
N LEU A 272 -4.95 -3.86 -4.83
CA LEU A 272 -3.62 -4.45 -4.74
C LEU A 272 -3.35 -5.03 -3.34
N ILE A 273 -3.65 -4.26 -2.28
CA ILE A 273 -3.44 -4.70 -0.89
C ILE A 273 -4.29 -5.95 -0.59
N ALA A 274 -5.56 -5.97 -1.01
CA ALA A 274 -6.43 -7.13 -0.82
C ALA A 274 -5.88 -8.37 -1.55
N VAL A 275 -5.50 -8.23 -2.82
CA VAL A 275 -4.89 -9.33 -3.59
C VAL A 275 -3.62 -9.83 -2.90
N ASP A 276 -2.73 -8.94 -2.48
CA ASP A 276 -1.50 -9.32 -1.79
C ASP A 276 -1.77 -10.14 -0.52
N ILE A 277 -2.66 -9.65 0.37
CA ILE A 277 -3.05 -10.36 1.60
C ILE A 277 -3.65 -11.73 1.28
N LEU A 278 -4.55 -11.80 0.30
CA LEU A 278 -5.24 -13.03 -0.07
C LEU A 278 -4.30 -14.06 -0.72
N LEU A 279 -3.28 -13.63 -1.47
CA LEU A 279 -2.24 -14.52 -1.98
C LEU A 279 -1.38 -15.10 -0.86
N GLN A 280 -1.08 -14.33 0.19
CA GLN A 280 -0.40 -14.84 1.38
C GLN A 280 -1.27 -15.86 2.13
N ARG A 281 -2.58 -15.61 2.28
CA ARG A 281 -3.53 -16.58 2.84
C ARG A 281 -3.59 -17.88 2.03
N LEU A 282 -3.66 -17.76 0.71
CA LEU A 282 -3.69 -18.89 -0.21
C LEU A 282 -2.42 -19.73 -0.07
N LYS A 283 -1.24 -19.09 -0.04
CA LYS A 283 0.06 -19.74 0.21
C LYS A 283 0.08 -20.50 1.54
N ALA A 284 -0.50 -19.90 2.59
CA ALA A 284 -0.62 -20.51 3.91
C ALA A 284 -1.75 -21.57 4.01
N LYS A 285 -2.42 -21.90 2.90
CA LYS A 285 -3.55 -22.86 2.83
C LYS A 285 -4.69 -22.51 3.80
N LYS A 286 -4.86 -21.23 4.12
CA LYS A 286 -5.96 -20.72 4.97
C LYS A 286 -7.25 -20.56 4.16
N LYS A 287 -8.39 -20.44 4.86
CA LYS A 287 -9.66 -20.08 4.22
C LYS A 287 -9.57 -18.71 3.55
N ILE A 288 -10.24 -18.59 2.42
CA ILE A 288 -10.32 -17.39 1.58
C ILE A 288 -11.57 -16.62 1.97
N ASP A 289 -11.38 -15.35 2.34
CA ASP A 289 -12.43 -14.42 2.73
C ASP A 289 -12.21 -13.07 2.07
N ILE A 290 -12.65 -12.91 0.82
CA ILE A 290 -12.48 -11.65 0.07
C ILE A 290 -13.30 -10.55 0.74
N PHE A 291 -14.56 -10.85 1.10
CA PHE A 291 -15.46 -9.93 1.76
C PHE A 291 -14.85 -9.40 3.08
N GLY A 292 -14.43 -10.31 3.97
CA GLY A 292 -13.84 -9.94 5.26
C GLY A 292 -12.54 -9.16 5.11
N VAL A 293 -11.65 -9.55 4.18
CA VAL A 293 -10.42 -8.79 3.91
C VAL A 293 -10.73 -7.37 3.46
N VAL A 294 -11.67 -7.17 2.52
CA VAL A 294 -12.00 -5.82 2.04
C VAL A 294 -12.72 -5.01 3.12
N MET A 295 -13.62 -5.62 3.91
CA MET A 295 -14.22 -4.95 5.07
C MET A 295 -13.14 -4.47 6.05
N LYS A 296 -12.15 -5.29 6.35
CA LYS A 296 -11.02 -4.91 7.22
C LYS A 296 -10.20 -3.74 6.68
N LEU A 297 -9.97 -3.70 5.38
CA LEU A 297 -9.35 -2.54 4.76
C LEU A 297 -10.24 -1.30 4.90
N ARG A 298 -11.55 -1.44 4.70
CA ARG A 298 -12.54 -0.34 4.82
C ARG A 298 -12.71 0.18 6.24
N GLU A 299 -12.50 -0.64 7.25
CA GLU A 299 -12.45 -0.20 8.64
C GLU A 299 -11.25 0.73 8.89
N GLN A 300 -10.13 0.52 8.20
CA GLN A 300 -8.89 1.27 8.43
C GLN A 300 -8.74 2.49 7.52
N ARG A 301 -9.29 2.44 6.31
CA ARG A 301 -9.39 3.58 5.39
C ARG A 301 -10.70 3.45 4.59
N PRO A 302 -11.54 4.49 4.51
CA PRO A 302 -12.83 4.36 3.85
C PRO A 302 -12.67 4.07 2.34
N PHE A 303 -13.68 3.41 1.75
CA PHE A 303 -13.79 3.11 0.31
C PHE A 303 -12.68 2.24 -0.31
N MET A 304 -11.85 1.56 0.49
CA MET A 304 -10.89 0.58 -0.02
C MET A 304 -11.59 -0.45 -0.90
N VAL A 305 -11.06 -0.68 -2.11
CA VAL A 305 -11.76 -1.35 -3.22
C VAL A 305 -13.05 -0.60 -3.56
N GLN A 306 -12.95 0.34 -4.50
CA GLN A 306 -13.93 1.43 -4.63
C GLN A 306 -15.17 1.04 -5.42
N CYS A 307 -15.03 0.16 -6.42
CA CYS A 307 -16.13 -0.24 -7.28
C CYS A 307 -16.26 -1.76 -7.40
N GLN A 308 -17.45 -2.20 -7.84
CA GLN A 308 -17.76 -3.61 -8.03
C GLN A 308 -16.80 -4.30 -9.01
N GLN A 309 -16.37 -3.62 -10.08
CA GLN A 309 -15.43 -4.20 -11.03
C GLN A 309 -14.09 -4.55 -10.36
N GLN A 310 -13.62 -3.73 -9.43
CA GLN A 310 -12.40 -3.99 -8.64
C GLN A 310 -12.60 -5.17 -7.69
N TYR A 311 -13.75 -5.26 -7.03
CA TYR A 311 -14.08 -6.41 -6.17
C TYR A 311 -14.12 -7.72 -6.96
N ILE A 312 -14.79 -7.75 -8.11
CA ILE A 312 -14.80 -8.88 -9.05
C ILE A 312 -13.38 -9.20 -9.56
N PHE A 313 -12.55 -8.18 -9.77
CA PHE A 313 -11.18 -8.38 -10.21
C PHE A 313 -10.32 -9.10 -9.18
N ILE A 314 -10.56 -8.91 -7.87
CA ILE A 314 -9.89 -9.70 -6.82
C ILE A 314 -10.21 -11.20 -6.97
N TYR A 315 -11.48 -11.55 -7.23
CA TYR A 315 -11.87 -12.93 -7.54
C TYR A 315 -11.14 -13.47 -8.78
N LYS A 316 -11.02 -12.67 -9.85
CA LYS A 316 -10.29 -13.04 -11.07
C LYS A 316 -8.80 -13.30 -10.78
N CYS A 317 -8.15 -12.45 -9.99
CA CYS A 317 -6.76 -12.62 -9.58
C CYS A 317 -6.56 -13.93 -8.80
N LEU A 318 -7.43 -14.21 -7.81
CA LEU A 318 -7.29 -15.44 -7.03
C LEU A 318 -7.57 -16.69 -7.85
N LYS A 319 -8.56 -16.67 -8.76
CA LYS A 319 -8.79 -17.76 -9.71
C LYS A 319 -7.53 -18.05 -10.54
N ALA A 320 -6.96 -17.03 -11.16
CA ALA A 320 -5.73 -17.17 -11.95
C ALA A 320 -4.53 -17.65 -11.10
N ALA A 321 -4.46 -17.30 -9.82
CA ALA A 321 -3.40 -17.77 -8.92
C ALA A 321 -3.45 -19.28 -8.64
N PHE A 322 -4.61 -19.94 -8.81
CA PHE A 322 -4.69 -21.41 -8.72
C PHE A 322 -4.11 -22.11 -9.96
N ASP A 323 -4.11 -21.41 -11.11
CA ASP A 323 -3.62 -21.95 -12.37
C ASP A 323 -2.11 -21.70 -12.55
N ASP A 324 -1.56 -20.69 -11.87
CA ASP A 324 -0.10 -20.46 -11.75
C ASP A 324 0.36 -20.49 -10.28
N PRO A 325 0.75 -21.66 -9.75
CA PRO A 325 1.22 -21.77 -8.37
C PRO A 325 2.49 -20.93 -8.11
N ASN A 326 3.25 -20.57 -9.15
CA ASN A 326 4.47 -19.78 -8.99
C ASN A 326 4.20 -18.35 -8.50
N VAL A 327 2.98 -17.83 -8.70
CA VAL A 327 2.55 -16.51 -8.22
C VAL A 327 2.68 -16.39 -6.70
N THR A 328 2.40 -17.46 -5.97
CA THR A 328 2.53 -17.50 -4.50
C THR A 328 3.96 -17.80 -4.04
N THR A 329 4.85 -18.18 -4.96
CA THR A 329 6.25 -18.50 -4.67
C THR A 329 7.16 -17.30 -4.90
N TYR A 330 7.60 -16.69 -3.82
CA TYR A 330 8.64 -15.68 -3.83
C TYR A 330 9.71 -16.07 -2.81
N LYS A 331 10.96 -16.05 -3.26
CA LYS A 331 12.17 -16.18 -2.44
C LYS A 331 12.91 -14.85 -2.50
N ALA A 332 13.62 -14.49 -1.44
CA ALA A 332 14.63 -13.45 -1.51
C ALA A 332 15.75 -13.96 -2.43
N SER A 333 15.72 -13.59 -3.70
CA SER A 333 16.81 -13.85 -4.64
C SER A 333 17.43 -12.51 -5.02
N CYS A 334 18.74 -12.38 -4.84
CA CYS A 334 19.49 -11.19 -5.25
C CYS A 334 19.51 -10.97 -6.77
N THR A 335 19.07 -11.96 -7.55
CA THR A 335 18.94 -11.88 -9.01
C THR A 335 17.65 -11.16 -9.41
N PHE A 336 17.69 -9.84 -9.40
CA PHE A 336 16.81 -9.02 -10.24
C PHE A 336 17.16 -9.27 -11.72
N PRO A 337 16.27 -9.00 -12.70
CA PRO A 337 16.57 -9.20 -14.12
C PRO A 337 17.96 -8.65 -14.44
N VAL A 338 18.74 -9.44 -15.20
CA VAL A 338 20.22 -9.48 -15.27
C VAL A 338 20.90 -8.10 -15.43
N ASN A 339 20.21 -7.07 -15.95
CA ASN A 339 20.72 -5.70 -16.05
C ASN A 339 20.69 -4.89 -14.72
N ALA A 340 19.83 -5.23 -13.76
CA ALA A 340 19.74 -4.57 -12.46
C ALA A 340 20.87 -5.00 -11.50
N ASN A 341 21.40 -6.21 -11.69
CA ASN A 341 22.36 -6.84 -10.78
C ASN A 341 23.75 -6.16 -10.85
N MET A 342 24.14 -5.69 -12.04
CA MET A 342 25.40 -4.95 -12.24
C MET A 342 25.37 -3.59 -11.52
N HIS A 343 24.22 -2.90 -11.53
CA HIS A 343 24.09 -1.57 -10.93
C HIS A 343 23.81 -1.59 -9.43
N LEU A 344 23.14 -2.61 -8.87
CA LEU A 344 23.01 -2.79 -7.42
C LEU A 344 24.36 -3.12 -6.76
N GLN A 345 25.18 -3.98 -7.39
CA GLN A 345 26.54 -4.24 -6.91
C GLN A 345 27.45 -3.01 -7.04
N ASN A 346 27.33 -2.25 -8.13
CA ASN A 346 28.06 -0.99 -8.31
C ASN A 346 27.59 0.12 -7.35
N GLY A 347 26.29 0.20 -7.03
CA GLY A 347 25.75 1.11 -6.03
C GLY A 347 26.22 0.79 -4.61
N LEU A 348 26.20 -0.50 -4.23
CA LEU A 348 26.79 -0.97 -2.96
C LEU A 348 28.30 -0.75 -2.89
N GLN A 349 29.03 -0.88 -4.02
CA GLN A 349 30.45 -0.55 -4.09
C GLN A 349 30.73 0.97 -4.03
N MET A 350 29.89 1.81 -4.65
CA MET A 350 30.02 3.27 -4.55
C MET A 350 29.77 3.77 -3.12
N VAL A 351 28.77 3.21 -2.42
CA VAL A 351 28.51 3.51 -1.00
C VAL A 351 29.71 3.08 -0.14
N LYS A 352 30.28 1.88 -0.38
CA LYS A 352 31.52 1.45 0.31
C LYS A 352 32.72 2.36 0.04
N LYS A 353 32.91 2.82 -1.21
CA LYS A 353 34.01 3.74 -1.57
C LYS A 353 33.83 5.14 -0.94
N SER A 354 32.61 5.67 -0.91
CA SER A 354 32.29 6.96 -0.27
C SER A 354 32.56 6.92 1.24
N ILE A 355 32.14 5.84 1.91
CA ILE A 355 32.42 5.62 3.33
C ILE A 355 33.93 5.49 3.56
N LEU A 356 34.67 4.72 2.76
CA LEU A 356 36.12 4.56 2.94
C LEU A 356 36.92 5.86 2.63
N SER A 357 36.43 6.73 1.74
CA SER A 357 37.08 8.02 1.46
C SER A 357 36.87 9.07 2.56
N SER A 358 35.78 9.00 3.32
CA SER A 358 35.53 9.90 4.47
C SER A 358 36.31 9.52 5.73
N TRP A 359 36.92 8.33 5.77
CA TRP A 359 37.78 7.89 6.88
C TRP A 359 39.29 8.10 6.63
N LYS A 360 39.65 8.71 5.49
CA LYS A 360 41.04 9.01 5.11
C LYS A 360 41.33 10.52 4.94
N LYS A 361 40.47 11.40 5.46
CA LYS A 361 40.73 12.84 5.54
C LYS A 361 40.66 13.32 6.98
#